data_AF-X1TDH7-F1
#
_entry.id   AF-X1TDH7-F1
#
_cell.length_a   1.000
_cell.length_b   1.000
_cell.length_c   1.000
_cell.angle_alpha   90.00
_cell.angle_beta   90.00
_cell.angle_gamma   90.00
#
_symmetry.space_group_name_H-M   'P 1'
#
loop_
_entity.id
_entity.type
_entity.pdbx_description
1 polymer ?
#
loop_
_entity_poly.entity_id
_entity_poly.type
_entity_poly.pdbx_seq_one_letter_code
_entity_poly.pdbx_strand_id
1 'polypeptide(L)'
;HVVGNTTLTVVTLSGLSWTALAAAKTDEKSGIQRQALVVKPILVYSTPTRRDQGSWRSWGGIQTEQDAGQEITRIRGELKGLRTQAEFPVEFLPIARVREPQDLNGIQDMVSADVFLVYAAGGWMNTFDALQKMGKDMIFFCRHKSGPVYLWYEIISPRFLRQHTDKLAVTGVDDEDVVIDSQDELLWRLRALCGLKNTLNTRIIAIGGPNAWAQPKGVVPELVEDKFKFNIISVSYEE
;
A
#
# COMPACT_ATOMS: atom_id res chain seq x y z
N HIS A 1 72.20 32.11 -24.72
CA HIS A 1 72.22 31.00 -23.74
C HIS A 1 71.43 31.49 -22.52
N VAL A 2 70.28 30.94 -22.09
CA VAL A 2 69.58 29.68 -22.32
C VAL A 2 68.07 29.98 -22.34
N VAL A 3 67.35 29.33 -23.25
CA VAL A 3 65.88 29.30 -23.36
C VAL A 3 65.35 28.25 -22.37
N GLY A 4 64.30 28.58 -21.60
CA GLY A 4 63.60 27.64 -20.72
C GLY A 4 62.10 27.67 -21.00
N ASN A 5 61.63 26.69 -21.78
CA ASN A 5 60.21 26.40 -22.00
C ASN A 5 59.66 25.60 -20.82
N THR A 6 58.53 26.02 -20.25
CA THR A 6 57.71 25.17 -19.36
C THR A 6 56.38 24.91 -20.05
N THR A 7 56.18 23.65 -20.45
CA THR A 7 54.99 23.12 -21.12
C THR A 7 53.79 23.01 -20.16
N LEU A 8 52.66 23.60 -20.54
CA LEU A 8 51.34 23.32 -19.98
C LEU A 8 50.80 22.01 -20.60
N THR A 9 50.62 20.98 -19.78
CA THR A 9 49.91 19.77 -20.17
C THR A 9 48.41 20.00 -20.05
N VAL A 10 47.75 20.23 -21.18
CA VAL A 10 46.28 20.17 -21.29
C VAL A 10 45.89 18.71 -21.45
N VAL A 11 45.20 18.15 -20.46
CA VAL A 11 44.53 16.84 -20.60
C VAL A 11 43.24 17.06 -21.36
N THR A 12 43.22 16.71 -22.64
CA THR A 12 41.99 16.67 -23.44
C THR A 12 41.25 15.36 -23.16
N LEU A 13 40.08 15.44 -22.54
CA LEU A 13 39.11 14.33 -22.47
C LEU A 13 38.42 14.17 -23.84
N SER A 14 39.18 13.73 -24.84
CA SER A 14 38.63 13.30 -26.13
C SER A 14 38.22 11.83 -26.03
N GLY A 15 36.95 11.54 -25.72
CA GLY A 15 36.51 10.14 -25.64
C GLY A 15 35.02 9.83 -25.53
N LEU A 16 34.13 10.80 -25.24
CA LEU A 16 32.69 10.53 -25.19
C LEU A 16 32.02 11.05 -26.47
N SER A 17 32.05 10.24 -27.52
CA SER A 17 31.27 10.52 -28.73
C SER A 17 29.83 10.04 -28.55
N TRP A 18 28.86 10.86 -28.94
CA TRP A 18 27.43 10.50 -28.96
C TRP A 18 27.14 9.20 -29.72
N THR A 19 27.98 8.88 -30.71
CA THR A 19 27.94 7.61 -31.45
C THR A 19 28.26 6.39 -30.59
N ALA A 20 29.14 6.51 -29.59
CA ALA A 20 29.42 5.41 -28.66
C ALA A 20 28.27 5.19 -27.66
N LEU A 21 27.58 6.26 -27.25
CA LEU A 21 26.37 6.18 -26.41
C LEU A 21 25.17 5.61 -27.19
N ALA A 22 25.02 5.97 -28.46
CA ALA A 22 23.97 5.46 -29.34
C ALA A 22 24.21 4.02 -29.82
N ALA A 23 25.47 3.59 -29.93
CA ALA A 23 25.85 2.23 -30.31
C ALA A 23 25.89 1.26 -29.12
N ALA A 24 25.91 1.77 -27.89
CA ALA A 24 25.65 0.97 -26.72
C ALA A 24 24.21 0.45 -26.83
N LYS A 25 24.06 -0.83 -27.21
CA LYS A 25 22.85 -1.57 -26.88
C LYS A 25 22.80 -1.62 -25.36
N THR A 26 22.16 -0.62 -24.77
CA THR A 26 21.62 -0.73 -23.42
C THR A 26 20.75 -1.96 -23.45
N ASP A 27 21.15 -3.02 -22.74
CA ASP A 27 20.15 -3.95 -22.23
C ASP A 27 19.16 -3.06 -21.48
N GLU A 28 18.00 -2.81 -22.08
CA GLU A 28 16.94 -1.97 -21.54
C GLU A 28 16.35 -2.66 -20.30
N LYS A 29 17.09 -2.59 -19.20
CA LYS A 29 16.57 -2.50 -17.85
C LYS A 29 16.77 -1.09 -17.30
N SER A 30 16.84 -0.09 -18.18
CA SER A 30 16.96 1.33 -17.83
C SER A 30 15.56 1.97 -17.70
N GLY A 31 14.70 1.34 -16.91
CA GLY A 31 13.41 1.89 -16.51
C GLY A 31 13.32 1.90 -14.99
N ILE A 32 12.58 2.85 -14.42
CA ILE A 32 12.23 2.82 -12.99
C ILE A 32 11.54 1.48 -12.72
N GLN A 33 12.20 0.60 -11.97
CA GLN A 33 11.62 -0.69 -11.63
C GLN A 33 10.54 -0.47 -10.59
N ARG A 34 9.28 -0.68 -10.98
CA ARG A 34 8.14 -0.60 -10.07
C ARG A 34 8.27 -1.66 -8.99
N GLN A 35 8.25 -1.23 -7.73
CA GLN A 35 8.15 -2.09 -6.56
C GLN A 35 6.76 -2.69 -6.47
N ALA A 36 6.70 -3.99 -6.17
CA ALA A 36 5.43 -4.67 -5.94
C ALA A 36 4.75 -4.16 -4.67
N LEU A 37 3.44 -3.97 -4.73
CA LEU A 37 2.62 -3.74 -3.54
C LEU A 37 2.43 -5.07 -2.81
N VAL A 38 2.91 -5.17 -1.57
CA VAL A 38 2.81 -6.35 -0.72
C VAL A 38 1.57 -6.21 0.14
N VAL A 39 0.58 -7.05 -0.13
CA VAL A 39 -0.73 -7.02 0.53
C VAL A 39 -0.82 -8.21 1.48
N LYS A 40 -1.21 -7.96 2.73
CA LYS A 40 -1.53 -9.01 3.70
C LYS A 40 -3.06 -9.18 3.80
N PRO A 41 -3.62 -10.28 3.28
CA PRO A 41 -5.03 -10.59 3.48
C PRO A 41 -5.25 -11.12 4.89
N ILE A 42 -6.25 -10.61 5.59
CA ILE A 42 -6.58 -10.99 6.97
C ILE A 42 -8.07 -11.29 7.05
N LEU A 43 -8.45 -12.55 7.27
CA LEU A 43 -9.81 -12.91 7.61
C LEU A 43 -10.01 -12.74 9.11
N VAL A 44 -10.81 -11.74 9.48
CA VAL A 44 -11.25 -11.54 10.86
C VAL A 44 -12.63 -12.17 11.01
N TYR A 45 -12.78 -13.16 11.89
CA TYR A 45 -14.01 -13.94 12.05
C TYR A 45 -14.27 -14.31 13.50
N SER A 46 -15.39 -14.95 13.78
CA SER A 46 -15.71 -15.48 15.11
C SER A 46 -16.34 -16.85 15.00
N THR A 47 -16.13 -17.68 16.02
CA THR A 47 -16.77 -19.00 16.17
C THR A 47 -17.58 -19.04 17.46
N PRO A 48 -18.74 -18.35 17.50
CA PRO A 48 -19.50 -18.18 18.72
C PRO A 48 -20.04 -19.52 19.23
N THR A 49 -19.97 -19.70 20.55
CA THR A 49 -20.52 -20.88 21.24
C THR A 49 -21.82 -20.53 21.92
N ARG A 50 -22.80 -21.44 21.86
CA ARG A 50 -24.12 -21.22 22.47
C ARG A 50 -23.99 -20.92 23.97
N ARG A 51 -24.70 -19.88 24.41
CA ARG A 51 -24.85 -19.53 25.84
C ARG A 51 -26.31 -19.63 26.22
N ASP A 52 -26.58 -20.17 27.40
CA ASP A 52 -27.93 -20.23 27.92
C ASP A 52 -28.41 -18.82 28.30
N GLN A 53 -29.66 -18.52 27.96
CA GLN A 53 -30.33 -17.24 28.28
C GLN A 53 -29.55 -15.95 27.89
N GLY A 54 -28.71 -15.99 26.87
CA GLY A 54 -27.93 -14.82 26.42
C GLY A 54 -27.72 -14.76 24.92
N SER A 55 -27.51 -13.54 24.38
CA SER A 55 -27.06 -13.37 23.00
C SER A 55 -25.62 -13.89 22.87
N TRP A 56 -25.43 -14.91 22.05
CA TRP A 56 -24.15 -15.58 21.90
C TRP A 56 -23.58 -15.52 20.49
N ARG A 57 -24.41 -15.17 19.51
CA ARG A 57 -24.08 -15.16 18.07
C ARG A 57 -24.32 -13.78 17.49
N SER A 58 -23.29 -13.22 16.86
CA SER A 58 -23.42 -12.01 16.05
C SER A 58 -24.08 -12.31 14.70
N TRP A 59 -24.52 -11.26 14.02
CA TRP A 59 -24.95 -11.38 12.64
C TRP A 59 -23.78 -11.81 11.72
N GLY A 60 -24.08 -12.40 10.56
CA GLY A 60 -23.08 -12.88 9.60
C GLY A 60 -23.13 -14.40 9.34
N GLY A 61 -22.47 -14.81 8.25
CA GLY A 61 -22.54 -16.15 7.69
C GLY A 61 -21.40 -17.09 8.09
N ILE A 62 -20.37 -16.60 8.80
CA ILE A 62 -19.25 -17.43 9.29
C ILE A 62 -19.45 -17.69 10.78
N GLN A 63 -19.70 -18.94 11.16
CA GLN A 63 -20.05 -19.31 12.53
C GLN A 63 -19.19 -20.46 13.07
N THR A 64 -18.52 -21.20 12.19
CA THR A 64 -17.66 -22.33 12.52
C THR A 64 -16.28 -22.21 11.87
N GLU A 65 -15.32 -23.00 12.36
CA GLU A 65 -14.00 -23.10 11.72
C GLU A 65 -14.07 -23.66 10.30
N GLN A 66 -15.09 -24.48 10.01
CA GLN A 66 -15.36 -25.02 8.68
C GLN A 66 -15.80 -23.90 7.73
N ASP A 67 -16.71 -23.03 8.16
CA ASP A 67 -17.16 -21.87 7.36
C ASP A 67 -15.97 -20.96 7.05
N ALA A 68 -15.12 -20.67 8.04
CA ALA A 68 -13.91 -19.88 7.86
C ALA A 68 -12.94 -20.55 6.88
N GLY A 69 -12.81 -21.88 6.90
CA GLY A 69 -12.01 -22.64 5.93
C GLY A 69 -12.53 -22.54 4.49
N GLN A 70 -13.86 -22.61 4.32
CA GLN A 70 -14.50 -22.41 3.01
C GLN A 70 -14.27 -20.99 2.50
N GLU A 71 -14.39 -20.00 3.38
CA GLU A 71 -14.18 -18.60 3.03
C GLU A 71 -12.73 -18.30 2.65
N ILE A 72 -11.74 -18.84 3.37
CA ILE A 72 -10.32 -18.72 2.98
C ILE A 72 -10.08 -19.30 1.59
N THR A 73 -10.74 -20.42 1.26
CA THR A 73 -10.62 -21.03 -0.07
C THR A 73 -11.19 -20.11 -1.15
N ARG A 74 -12.32 -19.45 -0.87
CA ARG A 74 -12.93 -18.44 -1.74
C ARG A 74 -12.00 -17.24 -1.94
N ILE A 75 -11.56 -16.63 -0.85
CA ILE A 75 -10.64 -15.49 -0.84
C ILE A 75 -9.39 -15.82 -1.65
N ARG A 76 -8.80 -17.01 -1.47
CA ARG A 76 -7.62 -17.43 -2.24
C ARG A 76 -7.88 -17.44 -3.74
N GLY A 77 -9.05 -17.91 -4.18
CA GLY A 77 -9.46 -17.88 -5.58
C GLY A 77 -9.61 -16.45 -6.11
N GLU A 78 -10.25 -15.58 -5.34
CA GLU A 78 -10.46 -14.16 -5.68
C GLU A 78 -9.13 -13.40 -5.77
N LEU A 79 -8.23 -13.56 -4.80
CA LEU A 79 -6.90 -12.96 -4.81
C LEU A 79 -6.07 -13.42 -6.02
N LYS A 80 -6.20 -14.69 -6.44
CA LYS A 80 -5.59 -15.17 -7.69
C LYS A 80 -6.19 -14.46 -8.91
N GLY A 81 -7.50 -14.26 -8.91
CA GLY A 81 -8.20 -13.47 -9.93
C GLY A 81 -7.68 -12.03 -9.99
N LEU A 82 -7.64 -11.34 -8.86
CA LEU A 82 -7.10 -9.97 -8.74
C LEU A 82 -5.66 -9.88 -9.25
N ARG A 83 -4.79 -10.82 -8.83
CA ARG A 83 -3.39 -10.86 -9.31
C ARG A 83 -3.30 -11.01 -10.83
N THR A 84 -4.21 -11.77 -11.43
CA THR A 84 -4.23 -11.99 -12.89
C THR A 84 -4.71 -10.75 -13.63
N GLN A 85 -5.64 -9.99 -13.05
CA GLN A 85 -6.19 -8.76 -13.64
C GLN A 85 -5.33 -7.52 -13.36
N ALA A 86 -4.44 -7.58 -12.38
CA ALA A 86 -3.60 -6.44 -12.01
C ALA A 86 -2.56 -6.12 -13.10
N GLU A 87 -2.67 -4.94 -13.68
CA GLU A 87 -1.69 -4.35 -14.62
C GLU A 87 -0.48 -3.69 -13.90
N PHE A 88 -0.41 -3.89 -12.58
CA PHE A 88 0.61 -3.35 -11.68
C PHE A 88 1.19 -4.49 -10.83
N PRO A 89 2.45 -4.36 -10.36
CA PRO A 89 3.06 -5.41 -9.57
C PRO A 89 2.41 -5.49 -8.18
N VAL A 90 1.82 -6.64 -7.86
CA VAL A 90 1.19 -6.92 -6.58
C VAL A 90 1.56 -8.33 -6.10
N GLU A 91 1.84 -8.44 -4.82
CA GLU A 91 2.11 -9.68 -4.12
C GLU A 91 1.12 -9.85 -2.97
N PHE A 92 0.46 -11.00 -2.92
CA PHE A 92 -0.44 -11.35 -1.82
C PHE A 92 0.25 -12.35 -0.90
N LEU A 93 0.46 -11.94 0.35
CA LEU A 93 0.96 -12.81 1.41
C LEU A 93 -0.09 -13.88 1.78
N PRO A 94 0.29 -14.96 2.49
CA PRO A 94 -0.65 -15.96 2.99
C PRO A 94 -1.80 -15.32 3.79
N ILE A 95 -3.03 -15.79 3.56
CA ILE A 95 -4.22 -15.29 4.27
C ILE A 95 -4.10 -15.64 5.76
N ALA A 96 -4.16 -14.61 6.61
CA ALA A 96 -4.21 -14.79 8.06
C ALA A 96 -5.62 -15.10 8.55
N ARG A 97 -5.68 -15.90 9.62
CA ARG A 97 -6.91 -16.21 10.37
C ARG A 97 -6.83 -15.51 11.72
N VAL A 98 -7.77 -14.63 12.00
CA VAL A 98 -7.78 -13.83 13.23
C VAL A 98 -9.17 -13.88 13.85
N ARG A 99 -9.26 -14.31 15.10
CA ARG A 99 -10.50 -14.30 15.88
C ARG A 99 -10.45 -13.25 16.98
N GLU A 100 -9.26 -12.98 17.49
CA GLU A 100 -8.99 -12.00 18.53
C GLU A 100 -7.62 -11.32 18.35
N PRO A 101 -7.36 -10.17 18.99
CA PRO A 101 -6.10 -9.44 18.82
C PRO A 101 -4.84 -10.27 19.10
N GLN A 102 -4.91 -11.25 20.01
CA GLN A 102 -3.80 -12.10 20.41
C GLN A 102 -3.29 -12.97 19.25
N ASP A 103 -4.18 -13.35 18.32
CA ASP A 103 -3.81 -14.14 17.14
C ASP A 103 -2.81 -13.39 16.24
N LEU A 104 -2.81 -12.05 16.30
CA LEU A 104 -1.89 -11.20 15.52
C LEU A 104 -0.42 -11.42 15.89
N ASN A 105 -0.13 -11.78 17.14
CA ASN A 105 1.24 -12.00 17.61
C ASN A 105 1.92 -13.18 16.91
N GLY A 106 1.15 -14.13 16.37
CA GLY A 106 1.68 -15.29 15.65
C GLY A 106 2.00 -15.03 14.18
N ILE A 107 1.71 -13.83 13.65
CA ILE A 107 1.76 -13.55 12.22
C ILE A 107 2.98 -12.68 11.89
N GLN A 108 4.10 -13.33 11.56
CA GLN A 108 5.39 -12.65 11.37
C GLN A 108 5.48 -11.82 10.09
N ASP A 109 4.78 -12.23 9.03
CA ASP A 109 4.83 -11.59 7.71
C ASP A 109 4.03 -10.27 7.61
N MET A 110 3.36 -9.84 8.69
CA MET A 110 2.66 -8.55 8.72
C MET A 110 3.62 -7.36 8.62
N VAL A 111 4.85 -7.49 9.11
CA VAL A 111 5.83 -6.39 9.10
C VAL A 111 6.24 -6.03 7.67
N SER A 112 6.34 -7.03 6.79
CA SER A 112 6.70 -6.86 5.38
C SER A 112 5.56 -6.34 4.50
N ALA A 113 4.32 -6.33 5.01
CA ALA A 113 3.18 -5.82 4.24
C ALA A 113 3.23 -4.30 4.13
N ASP A 114 2.81 -3.79 2.98
CA ASP A 114 2.51 -2.37 2.79
C ASP A 114 1.06 -2.07 3.21
N VAL A 115 0.15 -2.99 2.89
CA VAL A 115 -1.30 -2.83 3.06
C VAL A 115 -1.92 -4.05 3.73
N PHE A 116 -2.84 -3.83 4.65
CA PHE A 116 -3.72 -4.86 5.19
C PHE A 116 -5.05 -4.86 4.45
N LEU A 117 -5.38 -6.01 3.85
CA LEU A 117 -6.69 -6.25 3.26
C LEU A 117 -7.53 -7.07 4.24
N VAL A 118 -8.38 -6.39 5.00
CA VAL A 118 -9.15 -6.97 6.11
C VAL A 118 -10.50 -7.45 5.61
N TYR A 119 -10.68 -8.76 5.53
CA TYR A 119 -11.97 -9.40 5.31
C TYR A 119 -12.71 -9.44 6.65
N ALA A 120 -13.59 -8.47 6.86
CA ALA A 120 -14.20 -8.16 8.15
C ALA A 120 -15.46 -9.01 8.41
N ALA A 121 -15.32 -10.33 8.50
CA ALA A 121 -16.46 -11.24 8.66
C ALA A 121 -17.02 -11.30 10.08
N GLY A 122 -16.20 -11.04 11.09
CA GLY A 122 -16.54 -11.07 12.50
C GLY A 122 -15.47 -10.39 13.36
N GLY A 123 -15.23 -10.90 14.57
CA GLY A 123 -14.35 -10.25 15.55
C GLY A 123 -14.98 -8.98 16.11
N TRP A 124 -14.16 -8.16 16.77
CA TRP A 124 -14.61 -6.90 17.37
C TRP A 124 -13.61 -5.76 17.14
N MET A 125 -14.00 -4.53 17.52
CA MET A 125 -13.23 -3.30 17.28
C MET A 125 -11.79 -3.39 17.77
N ASN A 126 -11.55 -4.06 18.90
CA ASN A 126 -10.21 -4.22 19.47
C ASN A 126 -9.21 -4.91 18.53
N THR A 127 -9.68 -5.79 17.63
CA THR A 127 -8.83 -6.40 16.59
C THR A 127 -8.42 -5.38 15.54
N PHE A 128 -9.35 -4.50 15.13
CA PHE A 128 -9.06 -3.46 14.15
C PHE A 128 -8.18 -2.37 14.74
N ASP A 129 -8.41 -1.98 15.99
CA ASP A 129 -7.53 -1.05 16.71
C ASP A 129 -6.10 -1.59 16.81
N ALA A 130 -5.95 -2.91 17.00
CA ALA A 130 -4.64 -3.56 17.04
C ALA A 130 -3.94 -3.53 15.67
N LEU A 131 -4.68 -3.76 14.58
CA LEU A 131 -4.17 -3.64 13.21
C LEU A 131 -3.78 -2.20 12.87
N GLN A 132 -4.62 -1.22 13.22
CA GLN A 132 -4.39 0.20 12.95
C GLN A 132 -3.13 0.72 13.67
N LYS A 133 -2.86 0.25 14.90
CA LYS A 133 -1.63 0.58 15.64
C LYS A 133 -0.34 0.14 14.94
N MET A 134 -0.43 -0.76 13.96
CA MET A 134 0.73 -1.18 13.16
C MET A 134 1.09 -0.15 12.08
N GLY A 135 0.26 0.88 11.86
CA GLY A 135 0.57 2.01 10.98
C GLY A 135 0.67 1.65 9.50
N LYS A 136 -0.01 0.58 9.07
CA LYS A 136 -0.12 0.18 7.66
C LYS A 136 -1.40 0.74 7.06
N ASP A 137 -1.41 0.96 5.75
CA ASP A 137 -2.65 1.27 5.03
C ASP A 137 -3.62 0.09 5.16
N MET A 138 -4.91 0.38 5.27
CA MET A 138 -5.93 -0.65 5.50
C MET A 138 -7.08 -0.51 4.52
N ILE A 139 -7.48 -1.62 3.91
CA ILE A 139 -8.73 -1.72 3.15
C ILE A 139 -9.61 -2.75 3.86
N PHE A 140 -10.85 -2.37 4.17
CA PHE A 140 -11.85 -3.28 4.70
C PHE A 140 -12.70 -3.83 3.57
N PHE A 141 -12.70 -5.14 3.38
CA PHE A 141 -13.63 -5.82 2.49
C PHE A 141 -14.77 -6.44 3.30
N CYS A 142 -16.00 -6.05 2.97
CA CYS A 142 -17.22 -6.58 3.56
C CYS A 142 -18.09 -7.27 2.51
N ARG A 143 -18.56 -8.48 2.82
CA ARG A 143 -19.50 -9.21 1.95
C ARG A 143 -20.94 -8.94 2.33
N HIS A 144 -21.78 -8.79 1.31
CA HIS A 144 -23.24 -8.76 1.42
C HIS A 144 -23.89 -9.82 0.52
N LYS A 145 -23.47 -9.94 -0.75
CA LYS A 145 -24.07 -10.84 -1.74
C LYS A 145 -23.08 -11.79 -2.42
N SER A 146 -21.77 -11.51 -2.34
CA SER A 146 -20.73 -12.31 -3.01
C SER A 146 -20.35 -13.60 -2.26
N GLY A 147 -20.97 -13.89 -1.12
CA GLY A 147 -20.62 -15.00 -0.25
C GLY A 147 -21.36 -14.94 1.08
N PRO A 148 -20.80 -15.51 2.17
CA PRO A 148 -21.39 -15.34 3.50
C PRO A 148 -21.42 -13.87 3.87
N VAL A 149 -22.56 -13.38 4.37
CA VAL A 149 -22.69 -11.99 4.85
C VAL A 149 -21.70 -11.76 5.98
N TYR A 150 -21.01 -10.63 5.96
CA TYR A 150 -20.04 -10.26 6.99
C TYR A 150 -20.73 -9.39 8.05
N LEU A 151 -20.39 -9.59 9.33
CA LEU A 151 -20.91 -8.77 10.43
C LEU A 151 -20.67 -7.28 10.16
N TRP A 152 -19.48 -6.94 9.69
CA TRP A 152 -19.07 -5.54 9.55
C TRP A 152 -19.70 -4.82 8.37
N TYR A 153 -20.36 -5.52 7.44
CA TYR A 153 -21.24 -4.88 6.46
C TYR A 153 -22.33 -4.03 7.15
N GLU A 154 -22.85 -4.52 8.29
CA GLU A 154 -23.89 -3.84 9.05
C GLU A 154 -23.35 -2.65 9.86
N ILE A 155 -22.16 -2.81 10.47
CA ILE A 155 -21.74 -1.97 11.60
C ILE A 155 -20.41 -1.23 11.43
N ILE A 156 -19.70 -1.36 10.31
CA ILE A 156 -18.38 -0.73 10.14
C ILE A 156 -18.44 0.80 10.23
N SER A 157 -19.43 1.44 9.60
CA SER A 157 -19.57 2.89 9.67
C SER A 157 -19.92 3.39 11.07
N PRO A 158 -21.04 2.96 11.71
CA PRO A 158 -21.43 3.51 13.01
C PRO A 158 -20.51 3.11 14.17
N ARG A 159 -19.89 1.92 14.13
CA ARG A 159 -19.07 1.43 15.26
C ARG A 159 -17.59 1.70 15.09
N PHE A 160 -17.00 1.34 13.94
CA PHE A 160 -15.56 1.50 13.75
C PHE A 160 -15.23 2.91 13.27
N LEU A 161 -15.72 3.32 12.10
CA LEU A 161 -15.33 4.60 11.50
C LEU A 161 -15.76 5.81 12.35
N ARG A 162 -17.00 5.79 12.83
CA ARG A 162 -17.60 6.94 13.54
C ARG A 162 -17.57 6.83 15.05
N GLN A 163 -17.26 5.66 15.60
CA GLN A 163 -17.22 5.40 17.05
C GLN A 163 -18.44 5.94 17.80
N HIS A 164 -19.65 5.67 17.29
CA HIS A 164 -20.91 6.15 17.85
C HIS A 164 -21.11 7.68 17.82
N THR A 165 -20.46 8.38 16.89
CA THR A 165 -20.65 9.82 16.64
C THR A 165 -21.20 10.08 15.23
N ASP A 166 -21.54 11.34 14.93
CA ASP A 166 -22.00 11.74 13.59
C ASP A 166 -20.87 12.00 12.60
N LYS A 167 -19.61 11.99 13.06
CA LYS A 167 -18.43 12.32 12.25
C LYS A 167 -17.45 11.15 12.22
N LEU A 168 -16.53 11.16 11.25
CA LEU A 168 -15.39 10.26 11.27
C LEU A 168 -14.57 10.51 12.54
N ALA A 169 -14.33 9.44 13.31
CA ALA A 169 -13.65 9.48 14.59
C ALA A 169 -12.30 8.75 14.57
N VAL A 170 -12.11 7.81 13.65
CA VAL A 170 -10.83 7.13 13.42
C VAL A 170 -9.92 7.96 12.51
N THR A 171 -8.62 7.77 12.65
CA THR A 171 -7.60 8.40 11.80
C THR A 171 -6.92 7.38 10.90
N GLY A 172 -6.71 7.71 9.63
CA GLY A 172 -5.99 6.85 8.68
C GLY A 172 -6.83 5.77 8.02
N VAL A 173 -8.14 5.73 8.29
CA VAL A 173 -9.13 4.94 7.55
C VAL A 173 -10.38 5.79 7.44
N ASP A 174 -11.04 5.81 6.29
CA ASP A 174 -12.36 6.44 6.12
C ASP A 174 -13.35 5.58 5.32
N ASP A 175 -14.45 6.18 4.85
CA ASP A 175 -15.48 5.47 4.09
C ASP A 175 -14.94 4.96 2.72
N GLU A 176 -13.92 5.60 2.14
CA GLU A 176 -13.29 5.19 0.87
C GLU A 176 -12.45 3.93 1.03
N ASP A 177 -12.02 3.59 2.24
CA ASP A 177 -11.26 2.36 2.53
C ASP A 177 -12.16 1.13 2.73
N VAL A 178 -13.48 1.31 2.67
CA VAL A 178 -14.45 0.22 2.83
C VAL A 178 -15.01 -0.19 1.47
N VAL A 179 -14.80 -1.46 1.11
CA VAL A 179 -15.27 -2.07 -0.13
C VAL A 179 -16.34 -3.11 0.16
N ILE A 180 -17.48 -3.00 -0.52
CA ILE A 180 -18.61 -3.94 -0.39
C ILE A 180 -18.69 -4.82 -1.64
N ASP A 181 -18.45 -6.12 -1.49
CA ASP A 181 -18.55 -7.19 -2.52
C ASP A 181 -17.69 -7.04 -3.80
N SER A 182 -17.25 -5.83 -4.17
CA SER A 182 -16.70 -5.53 -5.49
C SER A 182 -15.19 -5.78 -5.57
N GLN A 183 -14.79 -6.74 -6.41
CA GLN A 183 -13.37 -7.01 -6.70
C GLN A 183 -12.74 -5.91 -7.55
N ASP A 184 -13.50 -5.28 -8.44
CA ASP A 184 -13.03 -4.15 -9.24
C ASP A 184 -12.69 -2.96 -8.34
N GLU A 185 -13.49 -2.76 -7.30
CA GLU A 185 -13.26 -1.74 -6.28
C GLU A 185 -12.01 -2.00 -5.44
N LEU A 186 -11.72 -3.26 -5.10
CA LEU A 186 -10.44 -3.63 -4.51
C LEU A 186 -9.29 -3.36 -5.49
N LEU A 187 -9.46 -3.75 -6.75
CA LEU A 187 -8.40 -3.69 -7.75
C LEU A 187 -7.90 -2.27 -8.00
N TRP A 188 -8.80 -1.29 -8.14
CA TRP A 188 -8.37 0.09 -8.39
C TRP A 188 -7.75 0.75 -7.14
N ARG A 189 -8.21 0.41 -5.93
CA ARG A 189 -7.60 0.91 -4.68
C ARG A 189 -6.19 0.35 -4.47
N LEU A 190 -6.01 -0.95 -4.73
CA LEU A 190 -4.69 -1.57 -4.75
C LEU A 190 -3.79 -0.94 -5.82
N ARG A 191 -4.33 -0.59 -6.99
CA ARG A 191 -3.59 0.16 -8.02
C ARG A 191 -3.14 1.52 -7.52
N ALA A 192 -4.02 2.26 -6.84
CA ALA A 192 -3.72 3.57 -6.28
C ALA A 192 -2.62 3.48 -5.20
N LEU A 193 -2.72 2.51 -4.29
CA LEU A 193 -1.71 2.27 -3.25
C LEU A 193 -0.37 1.83 -3.83
N CYS A 194 -0.38 1.01 -4.89
CA CYS A 194 0.84 0.67 -5.63
C CYS A 194 1.48 1.92 -6.26
N GLY A 195 0.67 2.81 -6.82
CA GLY A 195 1.13 4.11 -7.33
C GLY A 195 1.75 4.98 -6.23
N LEU A 196 1.07 5.09 -5.09
CA LEU A 196 1.57 5.84 -3.93
C LEU A 196 2.90 5.29 -3.43
N LYS A 197 3.01 3.97 -3.22
CA LYS A 197 4.26 3.30 -2.81
C LYS A 197 5.41 3.61 -3.76
N ASN A 198 5.15 3.58 -5.06
CA ASN A 198 6.17 3.84 -6.09
C ASN A 198 6.46 5.33 -6.31
N THR A 199 5.65 6.22 -5.72
CA THR A 199 5.84 7.67 -5.79
C THR A 199 6.57 8.17 -4.55
N LEU A 200 6.16 7.74 -3.36
CA LEU A 200 6.79 8.15 -2.11
C LEU A 200 8.28 7.80 -2.08
N ASN A 201 9.08 8.69 -1.51
CA ASN A 201 10.54 8.52 -1.37
C ASN A 201 11.30 8.45 -2.70
N THR A 202 10.69 8.84 -3.83
CA THR A 202 11.37 8.84 -5.12
C THR A 202 12.41 9.94 -5.22
N ARG A 203 13.47 9.67 -5.98
CA ARG A 203 14.49 10.65 -6.33
C ARG A 203 14.11 11.35 -7.63
N ILE A 204 14.21 12.67 -7.63
CA ILE A 204 13.98 13.51 -8.81
C ILE A 204 15.23 14.32 -9.09
N ILE A 205 15.59 14.46 -10.37
CA ILE A 205 16.64 15.38 -10.83
C ILE A 205 15.98 16.62 -11.41
N ALA A 206 16.27 17.79 -10.83
CA ALA A 206 15.75 19.08 -11.24
C ALA A 206 16.85 19.91 -11.94
N ILE A 207 16.79 19.96 -13.27
CA ILE A 207 17.70 20.77 -14.09
C ILE A 207 17.30 22.25 -13.95
N GLY A 208 18.24 23.10 -13.56
CA GLY A 208 17.97 24.50 -13.20
C GLY A 208 17.43 24.69 -11.78
N GLY A 209 17.30 23.60 -11.00
CA GLY A 209 16.78 23.58 -9.64
C GLY A 209 15.24 23.58 -9.53
N PRO A 210 14.69 23.13 -8.39
CA PRO A 210 13.24 23.05 -8.20
C PRO A 210 12.64 24.44 -7.94
N ASN A 211 11.51 24.73 -8.57
CA ASN A 211 10.81 26.00 -8.38
C ASN A 211 9.30 25.87 -8.61
N ALA A 212 8.52 26.87 -8.17
CA ALA A 212 7.08 26.94 -8.40
C ALA A 212 6.64 28.39 -8.64
N TRP A 213 5.64 28.58 -9.51
CA TRP A 213 5.20 29.91 -9.96
C TRP A 213 4.40 30.69 -8.91
N ALA A 214 3.66 30.01 -8.03
CA ALA A 214 2.60 30.63 -7.21
C ALA A 214 2.96 30.84 -5.72
N GLN A 215 4.20 30.59 -5.32
CA GLN A 215 4.65 30.67 -3.93
C GLN A 215 6.08 31.22 -3.86
N PRO A 216 6.52 31.75 -2.71
CA PRO A 216 7.91 32.12 -2.51
C PRO A 216 8.86 30.94 -2.82
N LYS A 217 10.08 31.26 -3.26
CA LYS A 217 11.12 30.28 -3.55
C LYS A 217 11.34 29.37 -2.33
N GLY A 218 11.42 28.06 -2.55
CA GLY A 218 11.67 27.06 -1.50
C GLY A 218 10.41 26.46 -0.90
N VAL A 219 9.29 27.21 -0.80
CA VAL A 219 8.08 26.73 -0.11
C VAL A 219 7.49 25.48 -0.73
N VAL A 220 7.27 25.47 -2.06
CA VAL A 220 6.67 24.31 -2.75
C VAL A 220 7.63 23.12 -2.78
N PRO A 221 8.93 23.27 -3.13
CA PRO A 221 9.89 22.19 -3.01
C PRO A 221 9.91 21.55 -1.61
N GLU A 222 9.97 22.36 -0.54
CA GLU A 222 9.93 21.87 0.84
C GLU A 222 8.64 21.11 1.16
N LEU A 223 7.48 21.60 0.68
CA LEU A 223 6.21 20.87 0.83
C LEU A 223 6.19 19.55 0.09
N VAL A 224 6.80 19.47 -1.10
CA VAL A 224 6.89 18.22 -1.88
C VAL A 224 7.82 17.23 -1.18
N GLU A 225 8.94 17.69 -0.64
CA GLU A 225 9.83 16.89 0.19
C GLU A 225 9.14 16.43 1.48
N ASP A 226 8.34 17.26 2.14
CA ASP A 226 7.62 16.83 3.34
C ASP A 226 6.47 15.86 3.02
N LYS A 227 5.65 16.14 2.01
CA LYS A 227 4.46 15.32 1.72
C LYS A 227 4.78 14.03 1.00
N PHE A 228 5.61 14.10 -0.04
CA PHE A 228 5.92 12.96 -0.88
C PHE A 228 7.28 12.32 -0.54
N LYS A 229 8.05 12.92 0.37
CA LYS A 229 9.38 12.44 0.77
C LYS A 229 10.35 12.37 -0.42
N PHE A 230 10.12 13.19 -1.45
CA PHE A 230 10.99 13.22 -2.62
C PHE A 230 12.41 13.63 -2.23
N ASN A 231 13.39 13.02 -2.87
CA ASN A 231 14.79 13.45 -2.80
C ASN A 231 15.11 14.24 -4.07
N ILE A 232 15.09 15.57 -3.97
CA ILE A 232 15.28 16.45 -5.12
C ILE A 232 16.77 16.80 -5.26
N ILE A 233 17.39 16.33 -6.35
CA ILE A 233 18.76 16.65 -6.71
C ILE A 233 18.74 17.76 -7.75
N SER A 234 19.32 18.91 -7.44
CA SER A 234 19.43 20.00 -8.40
C SER A 234 20.70 19.83 -9.25
N VAL A 235 20.56 19.98 -10.56
CA VAL A 235 21.67 20.07 -11.53
C VAL A 235 21.59 21.44 -12.16
N SER A 236 22.70 22.16 -12.24
CA SER A 236 22.68 23.51 -12.81
C SER A 236 22.56 23.46 -14.34
N TYR A 237 22.32 24.59 -15.01
CA TYR A 237 22.26 24.60 -16.47
C TYR A 237 23.65 24.55 -17.12
N GLU A 238 24.67 24.88 -16.35
CA GLU A 238 26.07 24.92 -16.79
C GLU A 238 26.74 23.54 -16.76
N GLU A 239 26.18 22.58 -16.02
CA GLU A 239 26.57 21.16 -15.99
C GLU A 239 25.94 20.36 -17.14
#